data_AF-A0A7X8F9P8-F1
#
_entry.id   AF-A0A7X8F9P8-F1
#
_cell.length_a   1.000
_cell.length_b   1.000
_cell.length_c   1.000
_cell.angle_alpha   90.00
_cell.angle_beta   90.00
_cell.angle_gamma   90.00
#
_symmetry.space_group_name_H-M   'P 1'
#
loop_
_entity.id
_entity.type
_entity.pdbx_description
1 polymer ?
#
loop_
_entity_poly.entity_id
_entity_poly.type
_entity_poly.pdbx_seq_one_letter_code
_entity_poly.pdbx_strand_id
1 'polypeptide(L)'
;MKKVYALIIMAGMAMSLLANGFTWYSQADSRWKQNSLGKGTTSIGKSGCVLSCLSMLLNSEASNPRVTPDQLNTWLRRNGGYSGNLMRWEMPAKMFGEGLGFELESQINRTNDWDYLATELDKGNKVIVQVSGKRSHWVLVVKRDGPAHLASSYIVNDPGTSQYQNRTLAHWGGFKAARSYSGNWLDEDAFELTSNIFVDPVPEDEEFLYQLVNRSSPANVYVTLQNALEVPIHGYFLLGLFDKEDNFLEVVDYQYGYCDALSELDLIYEIEDITPVNEEGGDLRIIYSKYFSDMPSLHEALALPSPGLINYSEAITQ
;
A
#
# COMPACT_ATOMS: atom_id res chain seq x y z
N MET A 1 26.42 43.82 22.35
CA MET A 1 26.37 42.35 22.41
C MET A 1 24.93 41.90 22.58
N LYS A 2 24.23 41.58 21.48
CA LYS A 2 22.88 40.98 21.54
C LYS A 2 23.01 39.52 21.12
N LYS A 3 22.75 38.62 22.05
CA LYS A 3 22.72 37.17 21.80
C LYS A 3 21.45 36.85 21.01
N VAL A 4 21.61 36.38 19.78
CA VAL A 4 20.53 35.80 18.99
C VAL A 4 20.39 34.34 19.45
N TYR A 5 19.26 34.01 20.06
CA TYR A 5 18.89 32.62 20.34
C TYR A 5 18.20 32.08 19.09
N ALA A 6 18.85 31.13 18.40
CA ALA A 6 18.20 30.35 17.36
C ALA A 6 17.18 29.41 18.02
N LEU A 7 15.89 29.67 17.79
CA LEU A 7 14.83 28.71 18.11
C LEU A 7 14.94 27.55 17.10
N ILE A 8 15.40 26.39 17.56
CA ILE A 8 15.27 25.14 16.81
C ILE A 8 13.81 24.68 16.99
N ILE A 9 12.98 24.93 15.99
CA ILE A 9 11.68 24.26 15.87
C ILE A 9 11.98 22.81 15.49
N MET A 10 11.96 21.91 16.47
CA MET A 10 11.86 20.48 16.19
C MET A 10 10.47 20.20 15.63
N ALA A 11 10.33 20.29 14.31
CA ALA A 11 9.24 19.62 13.61
C ALA A 11 9.47 18.11 13.79
N GLY A 12 8.70 17.49 14.69
CA GLY A 12 8.75 16.05 14.94
C GLY A 12 8.22 15.28 13.74
N MET A 13 9.03 15.14 12.70
CA MET A 13 8.79 14.14 11.65
C MET A 13 8.83 12.76 12.30
N ALA A 14 7.77 11.99 12.04
CA ALA A 14 7.55 10.66 12.58
C ALA A 14 8.66 9.71 12.14
N MET A 15 9.64 9.47 13.01
CA MET A 15 10.55 8.33 12.88
C MET A 15 9.77 7.06 13.19
N SER A 16 9.07 6.58 12.17
CA SER A 16 8.59 5.21 12.07
C SER A 16 9.82 4.36 11.73
N LEU A 17 10.12 3.36 12.57
CA LEU A 17 11.21 2.44 12.27
C LEU A 17 10.70 1.43 11.24
N LEU A 18 11.38 1.33 10.10
CA LEU A 18 11.23 0.21 9.19
C LEU A 18 11.91 -1.01 9.81
N ALA A 19 11.14 -2.07 10.04
CA ALA A 19 11.63 -3.34 10.57
C ALA A 19 11.02 -4.48 9.75
N ASN A 20 11.90 -5.28 9.11
CA ASN A 20 11.52 -6.40 8.25
C ASN A 20 10.54 -6.02 7.12
N GLY A 21 10.71 -4.85 6.49
CA GLY A 21 9.81 -4.36 5.43
C GLY A 21 8.50 -3.74 5.92
N PHE A 22 8.29 -3.62 7.24
CA PHE A 22 7.10 -2.99 7.82
C PHE A 22 7.47 -1.76 8.65
N THR A 23 6.64 -0.72 8.59
CA THR A 23 6.65 0.28 9.65
C THR A 23 6.18 -0.36 10.96
N TRP A 24 7.02 -0.33 11.99
CA TRP A 24 6.67 -0.87 13.30
C TRP A 24 5.97 0.18 14.19
N TYR A 25 4.83 -0.22 14.78
CA TYR A 25 4.08 0.59 15.75
C TYR A 25 4.03 -0.06 17.13
N SER A 26 4.44 0.69 18.14
CA SER A 26 4.30 0.32 19.55
C SER A 26 2.94 0.74 20.09
N GLN A 27 2.22 -0.13 20.80
CA GLN A 27 1.04 0.30 21.55
C GLN A 27 1.42 1.28 22.69
N ALA A 28 2.67 1.22 23.16
CA ALA A 28 3.20 2.00 24.27
C ALA A 28 3.80 3.35 23.85
N ASP A 29 3.66 3.75 22.58
CA ASP A 29 4.14 5.04 22.06
C ASP A 29 3.45 6.22 22.78
N SER A 30 4.23 7.22 23.18
CA SER A 30 3.71 8.40 23.88
C SER A 30 2.64 9.18 23.11
N ARG A 31 2.63 9.12 21.78
CA ARG A 31 1.67 9.82 20.92
C ARG A 31 0.24 9.36 21.12
N TRP A 32 0.03 8.07 21.39
CA TRP A 32 -1.32 7.49 21.47
C TRP A 32 -1.57 6.59 22.69
N LYS A 33 -0.56 6.19 23.47
CA LYS A 33 -0.73 5.25 24.60
C LYS A 33 -1.77 5.67 25.64
N GLN A 34 -2.05 6.97 25.75
CA GLN A 34 -3.03 7.52 26.69
C GLN A 34 -4.44 7.65 26.10
N ASN A 35 -4.60 7.52 24.78
CA ASN A 35 -5.89 7.61 24.12
C ASN A 35 -6.76 6.41 24.52
N SER A 36 -8.05 6.64 24.76
CA SER A 36 -9.00 5.56 25.05
C SER A 36 -9.13 4.60 23.86
N LEU A 37 -9.04 3.31 24.14
CA LEU A 37 -9.25 2.25 23.15
C LEU A 37 -10.75 1.99 22.98
N GLY A 38 -11.26 2.05 21.74
CA GLY A 38 -12.66 1.79 21.46
C GLY A 38 -13.63 2.65 22.28
N LYS A 39 -14.64 2.00 22.88
CA LYS A 39 -15.64 2.66 23.74
C LYS A 39 -15.51 2.28 25.22
N GLY A 40 -14.47 1.56 25.63
CA GLY A 40 -14.31 1.12 27.01
C GLY A 40 -13.34 1.98 27.83
N THR A 41 -12.89 1.42 28.95
CA THR A 41 -12.17 2.16 30.02
C THR A 41 -10.65 2.02 29.97
N THR A 42 -10.11 1.30 28.98
CA THR A 42 -8.66 1.09 28.84
C THR A 42 -8.09 2.02 27.77
N SER A 43 -6.79 2.28 27.84
CA SER A 43 -6.08 3.04 26.79
C SER A 43 -5.42 2.12 25.76
N ILE A 44 -5.03 2.69 24.62
CA ILE A 44 -4.23 1.99 23.60
C ILE A 44 -2.96 1.38 24.23
N GLY A 45 -2.29 2.11 25.13
CA GLY A 45 -1.09 1.62 25.81
C GLY A 45 -1.31 0.36 26.65
N LYS A 46 -2.52 0.18 27.21
CA LYS A 46 -2.84 -0.94 28.08
C LYS A 46 -3.32 -2.18 27.32
N SER A 47 -4.01 -2.01 26.20
CA SER A 47 -4.72 -3.09 25.51
C SER A 47 -4.74 -2.97 23.97
N GLY A 48 -3.89 -2.15 23.38
CA GLY A 48 -3.89 -1.82 21.96
C GLY A 48 -2.99 -2.69 21.07
N CYS A 49 -2.62 -3.90 21.50
CA CYS A 49 -1.74 -4.79 20.74
C CYS A 49 -2.33 -5.10 19.36
N VAL A 50 -3.58 -5.55 19.32
CA VAL A 50 -4.29 -5.87 18.07
C VAL A 50 -4.41 -4.65 17.15
N LEU A 51 -4.83 -3.51 17.71
CA LEU A 51 -4.92 -2.24 16.99
C LEU A 51 -3.59 -1.86 16.34
N SER A 52 -2.48 -2.02 17.07
CA SER A 52 -1.16 -1.69 16.57
C SER A 52 -0.70 -2.66 15.48
N CYS A 53 -0.99 -3.96 15.61
CA CYS A 53 -0.73 -4.95 14.56
C CYS A 53 -1.46 -4.62 13.25
N LEU A 54 -2.73 -4.24 13.34
CA LEU A 54 -3.51 -3.86 12.16
C LEU A 54 -3.03 -2.57 11.54
N SER A 55 -2.66 -1.57 12.34
CA SER A 55 -2.02 -0.37 11.82
C SER A 55 -0.70 -0.69 11.09
N MET A 56 0.07 -1.68 11.54
CA MET A 56 1.27 -2.12 10.81
C MET A 56 0.90 -2.75 9.46
N LEU A 57 -0.15 -3.59 9.40
CA LEU A 57 -0.62 -4.19 8.15
C LEU A 57 -1.21 -3.16 7.17
N LEU A 58 -2.12 -2.31 7.63
CA LEU A 58 -2.71 -1.26 6.79
C LEU A 58 -1.63 -0.30 6.24
N ASN A 59 -0.56 -0.09 7.00
CA ASN A 59 0.53 0.77 6.57
C ASN A 59 1.58 0.08 5.68
N SER A 60 1.62 -1.25 5.61
CA SER A 60 2.38 -1.96 4.56
C SER A 60 1.59 -2.09 3.27
N GLU A 61 0.26 -2.03 3.37
CA GLU A 61 -0.67 -2.09 2.26
C GLU A 61 -0.81 -0.72 1.55
N ALA A 62 -0.96 0.37 2.32
CA ALA A 62 -1.11 1.72 1.78
C ALA A 62 0.24 2.40 1.51
N SER A 63 0.42 2.99 0.32
CA SER A 63 1.58 3.88 0.02
C SER A 63 1.53 5.16 0.89
N ASN A 64 0.32 5.59 1.25
CA ASN A 64 -0.02 6.76 2.08
C ASN A 64 -1.56 6.76 2.23
N PRO A 65 -2.21 7.40 3.22
CA PRO A 65 -1.67 7.90 4.48
C PRO A 65 -1.22 6.78 5.43
N ARG A 66 -0.12 7.03 6.14
CA ARG A 66 0.35 6.11 7.20
C ARG A 66 -0.72 5.91 8.27
N VAL A 67 -1.38 4.75 8.28
CA VAL A 67 -2.45 4.46 9.25
C VAL A 67 -1.85 4.20 10.63
N THR A 68 -1.80 5.24 11.47
CA THR A 68 -1.32 5.11 12.85
C THR A 68 -2.37 4.48 13.77
N PRO A 69 -1.97 3.91 14.93
CA PRO A 69 -2.92 3.32 15.88
C PRO A 69 -4.04 4.27 16.32
N ASP A 70 -3.76 5.55 16.52
CA ASP A 70 -4.78 6.53 16.91
C ASP A 70 -5.77 6.88 15.78
N GLN A 71 -5.30 6.93 14.53
CA GLN A 71 -6.16 7.14 13.36
C GLN A 71 -7.09 5.94 13.17
N LEU A 72 -6.55 4.73 13.17
CA LEU A 72 -7.35 3.50 13.04
C LEU A 72 -8.35 3.38 14.20
N ASN A 73 -7.93 3.68 15.43
CA ASN A 73 -8.84 3.66 16.59
C ASN A 73 -9.97 4.68 16.43
N THR A 74 -9.67 5.87 15.93
CA THR A 74 -10.68 6.91 15.69
C THR A 74 -11.69 6.47 14.63
N TRP A 75 -11.20 5.91 13.52
CA TRP A 75 -12.04 5.39 12.44
C TRP A 75 -12.93 4.24 12.94
N LEU A 76 -12.36 3.25 13.62
CA LEU A 76 -13.11 2.10 14.16
C LEU A 76 -14.16 2.53 15.20
N ARG A 77 -13.89 3.54 16.03
CA ARG A 77 -14.87 4.07 17.00
C ARG A 77 -16.10 4.67 16.32
N ARG A 78 -15.91 5.33 15.17
CA ARG A 78 -16.97 5.95 14.37
C ARG A 78 -17.77 4.92 13.56
N ASN A 79 -17.09 3.90 13.05
CA ASN A 79 -17.68 2.91 12.14
C ASN A 79 -18.12 1.61 12.80
N GLY A 80 -18.33 1.60 14.12
CA GLY A 80 -18.84 0.41 14.83
C GLY A 80 -17.83 -0.73 14.99
N GLY A 81 -16.53 -0.44 14.80
CA GLY A 81 -15.40 -1.37 14.92
C GLY A 81 -15.15 -1.97 16.30
N TYR A 82 -15.95 -1.61 17.30
CA TYR A 82 -15.80 -2.07 18.68
C TYR A 82 -17.12 -2.46 19.34
N SER A 83 -17.06 -3.51 20.16
CA SER A 83 -18.00 -3.82 21.23
C SER A 83 -17.28 -3.60 22.58
N GLY A 84 -17.48 -2.42 23.19
CA GLY A 84 -16.67 -1.99 24.33
C GLY A 84 -15.20 -1.76 23.93
N ASN A 85 -14.28 -2.57 24.48
CA ASN A 85 -12.87 -2.62 24.07
C ASN A 85 -12.56 -3.76 23.08
N LEU A 86 -13.53 -4.64 22.82
CA LEU A 86 -13.33 -5.76 21.91
C LEU A 86 -13.49 -5.27 20.48
N MET A 87 -12.41 -5.35 19.72
CA MET A 87 -12.40 -4.99 18.31
C MET A 87 -13.08 -6.07 17.48
N ARG A 88 -13.81 -5.65 16.45
CA ARG A 88 -14.35 -6.51 15.39
C ARG A 88 -13.27 -6.70 14.32
N TRP A 89 -12.87 -7.94 14.05
CA TRP A 89 -11.70 -8.26 13.21
C TRP A 89 -11.92 -7.92 11.73
N GLU A 90 -13.16 -7.96 11.28
CA GLU A 90 -13.59 -7.68 9.90
C GLU A 90 -13.64 -6.17 9.59
N MET A 91 -13.74 -5.32 10.61
CA MET A 91 -14.01 -3.90 10.42
C MET A 91 -12.82 -3.09 9.87
N PRO A 92 -11.56 -3.34 10.28
CA PRO A 92 -10.39 -2.67 9.71
C PRO A 92 -10.28 -2.79 8.18
N ALA A 93 -10.72 -3.93 7.61
CA ALA A 93 -10.76 -4.16 6.16
C ALA A 93 -11.57 -3.11 5.40
N LYS A 94 -12.62 -2.59 6.05
CA LYS A 94 -13.55 -1.62 5.45
C LYS A 94 -13.07 -0.17 5.52
N MET A 95 -11.85 0.09 6.04
CA MET A 95 -11.35 1.45 6.22
C MET A 95 -11.27 2.23 4.91
N PHE A 96 -11.01 1.50 3.83
CA PHE A 96 -10.68 2.04 2.52
C PHE A 96 -11.61 1.60 1.41
N GLY A 97 -12.58 0.72 1.71
CA GLY A 97 -13.51 0.12 0.76
C GLY A 97 -13.55 -1.40 0.92
N GLU A 98 -14.59 -2.06 0.39
CA GLU A 98 -14.71 -3.52 0.39
C GLU A 98 -14.20 -4.07 -0.96
N GLY A 99 -13.50 -5.22 -0.98
CA GLY A 99 -12.95 -5.78 -2.22
C GLY A 99 -11.64 -5.15 -2.70
N LEU A 100 -11.00 -4.31 -1.88
CA LEU A 100 -9.81 -3.52 -2.23
C LEU A 100 -8.51 -4.11 -1.64
N GLY A 101 -8.41 -5.43 -1.53
CA GLY A 101 -7.16 -6.14 -1.25
C GLY A 101 -6.84 -6.44 0.23
N PHE A 102 -7.18 -5.58 1.19
CA PHE A 102 -6.97 -5.89 2.62
C PHE A 102 -8.23 -6.47 3.26
N GLU A 103 -8.30 -7.80 3.38
CA GLU A 103 -9.47 -8.49 3.93
C GLU A 103 -9.12 -9.47 5.05
N LEU A 104 -10.11 -9.77 5.91
CA LEU A 104 -9.98 -10.83 6.89
C LEU A 104 -10.32 -12.17 6.24
N GLU A 105 -9.29 -12.97 5.99
CA GLU A 105 -9.43 -14.25 5.27
C GLU A 105 -9.95 -15.36 6.18
N SER A 106 -9.33 -15.54 7.34
CA SER A 106 -9.69 -16.65 8.22
C SER A 106 -9.29 -16.44 9.67
N GLN A 107 -9.88 -17.25 10.55
CA GLN A 107 -9.69 -17.17 11.99
C GLN A 107 -9.68 -18.56 12.62
N ILE A 108 -8.70 -18.82 13.48
CA ILE A 108 -8.66 -20.06 14.27
C ILE A 108 -8.47 -19.77 15.75
N ASN A 109 -8.98 -20.68 16.59
CA ASN A 109 -8.73 -20.71 18.04
C ASN A 109 -8.10 -22.06 18.41
N ARG A 110 -6.98 -22.39 17.77
CA ARG A 110 -6.20 -23.61 18.00
C ARG A 110 -4.77 -23.25 18.38
N THR A 111 -4.23 -23.94 19.38
CA THR A 111 -2.86 -23.71 19.85
C THR A 111 -1.86 -24.37 18.91
N ASN A 112 -0.84 -23.62 18.50
CA ASN A 112 0.28 -24.11 17.69
C ASN A 112 -0.14 -24.87 16.43
N ASP A 113 -1.17 -24.37 15.76
CA ASP A 113 -1.63 -24.87 14.46
C ASP A 113 -0.67 -24.40 13.35
N TRP A 114 0.50 -25.02 13.32
CA TRP A 114 1.60 -24.64 12.44
C TRP A 114 1.26 -24.80 10.97
N ASP A 115 0.44 -25.81 10.62
CA ASP A 115 0.00 -26.04 9.25
C ASP A 115 -0.87 -24.88 8.75
N TYR A 116 -1.80 -24.39 9.59
CA TYR A 116 -2.57 -23.19 9.28
C TYR A 116 -1.66 -21.97 9.08
N LEU A 117 -0.75 -21.71 10.03
CA LEU A 117 0.11 -20.53 9.97
C LEU A 117 1.02 -20.56 8.74
N ALA A 118 1.60 -21.72 8.43
CA ALA A 118 2.39 -21.94 7.23
C ALA A 118 1.57 -21.72 5.96
N THR A 119 0.40 -22.36 5.86
CA THR A 119 -0.45 -22.29 4.66
C THR A 119 -0.90 -20.86 4.38
N GLU A 120 -1.27 -20.09 5.40
CA GLU A 120 -1.68 -18.70 5.21
C GLU A 120 -0.50 -17.82 4.76
N LEU A 121 0.69 -17.98 5.35
CA LEU A 121 1.88 -17.27 4.90
C LEU A 121 2.29 -17.66 3.47
N ASP A 122 2.14 -18.94 3.10
CA ASP A 122 2.44 -19.45 1.76
C ASP A 122 1.46 -18.91 0.69
N LYS A 123 0.23 -18.51 1.09
CA LYS A 123 -0.70 -17.74 0.23
C LYS A 123 -0.33 -16.25 0.09
N GLY A 124 0.71 -15.79 0.78
CA GLY A 124 1.08 -14.39 0.87
C GLY A 124 0.39 -13.63 2.00
N ASN A 125 -0.61 -14.21 2.68
CA ASN A 125 -1.34 -13.54 3.78
C ASN A 125 -0.40 -13.19 4.94
N LYS A 126 -0.82 -12.22 5.77
CA LYS A 126 -0.14 -11.90 7.04
C LYS A 126 -1.02 -12.28 8.21
N VAL A 127 -0.40 -12.75 9.29
CA VAL A 127 -1.14 -13.42 10.37
C VAL A 127 -0.87 -12.74 11.70
N ILE A 128 -1.93 -12.31 12.38
CA ILE A 128 -1.88 -11.82 13.76
C ILE A 128 -2.21 -12.97 14.69
N VAL A 129 -1.33 -13.26 15.65
CA VAL A 129 -1.47 -14.41 16.54
C VAL A 129 -1.53 -14.02 18.01
N GLN A 130 -2.32 -14.75 18.78
CA GLN A 130 -2.41 -14.61 20.22
C GLN A 130 -1.30 -15.42 20.87
N VAL A 131 -0.44 -14.77 21.65
CA VAL A 131 0.69 -15.42 22.33
C VAL A 131 0.45 -15.54 23.83
N SER A 132 1.21 -16.41 24.49
CA SER A 132 1.17 -16.55 25.94
C SER A 132 1.65 -15.25 26.60
N GLY A 133 0.87 -14.69 27.53
CA GLY A 133 1.27 -13.46 28.21
C GLY A 133 0.20 -12.94 29.16
N LYS A 134 0.53 -11.89 29.92
CA LYS A 134 -0.46 -11.21 30.77
C LYS A 134 -1.46 -10.49 29.86
N ARG A 135 -2.77 -10.68 30.11
CA ARG A 135 -3.88 -9.97 29.45
C ARG A 135 -4.06 -10.22 27.94
N SER A 136 -3.86 -11.46 27.47
CA SER A 136 -4.17 -11.87 26.08
C SER A 136 -3.46 -10.99 25.04
N HIS A 137 -2.14 -11.17 24.92
CA HIS A 137 -1.28 -10.40 24.03
C HIS A 137 -1.34 -10.92 22.59
N TRP A 138 -1.26 -10.01 21.62
CA TRP A 138 -1.27 -10.33 20.20
C TRP A 138 -0.06 -9.70 19.50
N VAL A 139 0.51 -10.43 18.55
CA VAL A 139 1.68 -10.01 17.77
C VAL A 139 1.43 -10.30 16.29
N LEU A 140 2.12 -9.55 15.43
CA LEU A 140 2.05 -9.73 13.98
C LEU A 140 3.16 -10.68 13.53
N VAL A 141 2.84 -11.78 12.86
CA VAL A 141 3.80 -12.65 12.16
C VAL A 141 4.05 -12.05 10.78
N VAL A 142 5.30 -11.70 10.49
CA VAL A 142 5.68 -11.03 9.24
C VAL A 142 6.27 -11.98 8.21
N LYS A 143 6.98 -13.01 8.66
CA LYS A 143 7.68 -13.96 7.79
C LYS A 143 7.93 -15.29 8.50
N ARG A 144 7.98 -16.37 7.70
CA ARG A 144 8.59 -17.65 8.09
C ARG A 144 10.00 -17.76 7.49
N ASP A 145 10.99 -18.00 8.33
CA ASP A 145 12.37 -18.30 7.98
C ASP A 145 12.83 -19.56 8.72
N GLY A 146 12.72 -20.70 8.04
CA GLY A 146 13.00 -22.03 8.61
C GLY A 146 11.79 -22.99 8.59
N PRO A 147 11.90 -24.15 9.27
CA PRO A 147 10.89 -25.21 9.22
C PRO A 147 9.52 -24.78 9.75
N ALA A 148 8.45 -25.14 9.03
CA ALA A 148 7.07 -24.76 9.34
C ALA A 148 6.59 -25.15 10.75
N HIS A 149 7.09 -26.24 11.31
CA HIS A 149 6.62 -26.76 12.60
C HIS A 149 7.33 -26.16 13.83
N LEU A 150 8.26 -25.21 13.63
CA LEU A 150 9.05 -24.63 14.72
C LEU A 150 8.66 -23.17 14.99
N ALA A 151 8.37 -22.86 16.26
CA ALA A 151 8.08 -21.49 16.69
C ALA A 151 9.22 -20.50 16.42
N SER A 152 10.47 -20.98 16.40
CA SER A 152 11.65 -20.17 16.09
C SER A 152 11.70 -19.71 14.63
N SER A 153 10.97 -20.37 13.73
CA SER A 153 10.95 -20.02 12.31
C SER A 153 10.07 -18.81 12.01
N TYR A 154 9.24 -18.36 12.94
CA TYR A 154 8.24 -17.31 12.68
C TYR A 154 8.67 -16.00 13.30
N ILE A 155 9.11 -15.07 12.45
CA ILE A 155 9.54 -13.73 12.85
C ILE A 155 8.30 -12.87 13.11
N VAL A 156 8.34 -12.10 14.20
CA VAL A 156 7.20 -11.27 14.62
C VAL A 156 7.56 -9.82 14.86
N ASN A 157 6.58 -8.96 14.60
CA ASN A 157 6.53 -7.59 15.07
C ASN A 157 5.64 -7.52 16.33
N ASP A 158 6.29 -7.35 17.48
CA ASP A 158 5.63 -7.25 18.78
C ASP A 158 5.30 -5.79 19.12
N PRO A 159 4.01 -5.41 19.22
CA PRO A 159 3.63 -4.03 19.57
C PRO A 159 3.71 -3.74 21.07
N GLY A 160 3.93 -4.75 21.93
CA GLY A 160 3.84 -4.65 23.38
C GLY A 160 5.03 -3.97 24.07
N THR A 161 6.09 -3.63 23.32
CA THR A 161 7.32 -3.03 23.84
C THR A 161 7.42 -1.57 23.44
N SER A 162 8.13 -0.75 24.22
CA SER A 162 8.38 0.67 23.90
C SER A 162 9.47 0.87 22.84
N GLN A 163 10.25 -0.17 22.55
CA GLN A 163 11.29 -0.19 21.53
C GLN A 163 11.19 -1.49 20.75
N TYR A 164 11.48 -1.43 19.45
CA TYR A 164 11.49 -2.60 18.59
C TYR A 164 12.51 -3.63 19.11
N GLN A 165 12.14 -4.90 19.01
CA GLN A 165 13.03 -6.03 19.31
C GLN A 165 12.79 -7.12 18.27
N ASN A 166 13.87 -7.64 17.69
CA ASN A 166 13.76 -8.80 16.82
C ASN A 166 13.37 -10.02 17.67
N ARG A 167 12.23 -10.64 17.34
CA ARG A 167 11.64 -11.74 18.09
C ARG A 167 11.03 -12.75 17.13
N THR A 168 10.93 -13.98 17.63
CA THR A 168 10.17 -15.05 17.00
C THR A 168 9.11 -15.58 17.96
N LEU A 169 8.18 -16.40 17.48
CA LEU A 169 7.17 -17.02 18.35
C LEU A 169 7.77 -17.90 19.44
N ALA A 170 9.03 -18.34 19.31
CA ALA A 170 9.76 -19.06 20.36
C ALA A 170 9.85 -18.26 21.67
N HIS A 171 9.82 -16.92 21.63
CA HIS A 171 9.83 -16.10 22.85
C HIS A 171 8.67 -16.42 23.80
N TRP A 172 7.53 -16.87 23.27
CA TRP A 172 6.36 -17.26 24.04
C TRP A 172 6.07 -18.77 24.02
N GLY A 173 6.91 -19.56 23.34
CA GLY A 173 6.68 -21.00 23.11
C GLY A 173 5.58 -21.30 22.09
N GLY A 174 5.17 -20.32 21.27
CA GLY A 174 4.14 -20.46 20.24
C GLY A 174 2.92 -19.56 20.43
N PHE A 175 1.76 -19.99 19.90
CA PHE A 175 0.53 -19.20 19.82
C PHE A 175 -0.73 -20.01 20.15
N LYS A 176 -1.83 -19.32 20.45
CA LYS A 176 -3.11 -19.91 20.93
C LYS A 176 -4.29 -19.72 19.97
N ALA A 177 -4.21 -18.68 19.16
CA ALA A 177 -5.21 -18.30 18.17
C ALA A 177 -4.52 -17.48 17.06
N ALA A 178 -5.13 -17.43 15.89
CA ALA A 178 -4.57 -16.72 14.73
C ALA A 178 -5.68 -16.09 13.87
N ARG A 179 -5.36 -14.97 13.23
CA ARG A 179 -6.22 -14.21 12.33
C ARG A 179 -5.39 -13.87 11.11
N SER A 180 -5.75 -14.40 9.94
CA SER A 180 -5.04 -14.09 8.70
C SER A 180 -5.75 -12.98 7.93
N TYR A 181 -4.95 -12.11 7.35
CA TYR A 181 -5.39 -11.03 6.47
C TYR A 181 -4.73 -11.20 5.12
N SER A 182 -5.52 -11.05 4.06
CA SER A 182 -5.02 -10.83 2.71
C SER A 182 -4.56 -9.38 2.55
N GLY A 183 -3.79 -9.17 1.50
CA GLY A 183 -3.13 -7.92 1.19
C GLY A 183 -2.11 -8.18 0.09
N ASN A 184 -1.75 -7.14 -0.65
CA ASN A 184 -0.79 -7.26 -1.75
C ASN A 184 0.66 -7.09 -1.27
N TRP A 185 0.85 -6.62 -0.03
CA TRP A 185 2.10 -6.46 0.71
C TRP A 185 3.25 -5.92 -0.15
N LEU A 186 2.93 -4.97 -1.03
CA LEU A 186 3.85 -4.47 -2.04
C LEU A 186 4.91 -3.59 -1.37
N ASP A 187 6.09 -4.18 -1.16
CA ASP A 187 7.32 -3.47 -0.84
C ASP A 187 7.66 -2.57 -2.04
N GLU A 188 7.76 -1.26 -1.83
CA GLU A 188 7.99 -0.27 -2.90
C GLU A 188 9.30 -0.56 -3.65
N ASP A 189 10.27 -1.19 -2.97
CA ASP A 189 11.56 -1.61 -3.53
C ASP A 189 11.47 -2.89 -4.39
N ALA A 190 10.38 -3.67 -4.28
CA ALA A 190 10.13 -4.89 -5.04
C ALA A 190 9.12 -4.70 -6.18
N PHE A 191 8.59 -3.49 -6.36
CA PHE A 191 7.55 -3.19 -7.34
C PHE A 191 8.14 -3.11 -8.75
N GLU A 192 8.39 -4.26 -9.37
CA GLU A 192 8.89 -4.38 -10.74
C GLU A 192 7.72 -4.50 -11.73
N LEU A 193 7.13 -3.37 -12.08
CA LEU A 193 6.25 -3.27 -13.25
C LEU A 193 6.97 -2.55 -14.37
N THR A 194 6.90 -3.11 -15.57
CA THR A 194 7.35 -2.43 -16.78
C THR A 194 6.15 -2.13 -17.67
N SER A 195 6.24 -1.05 -18.45
CA SER A 195 5.15 -0.59 -19.31
C SER A 195 5.65 -0.30 -20.70
N ASN A 196 5.08 -0.92 -21.73
CA ASN A 196 5.30 -0.46 -23.11
C ASN A 196 4.20 0.51 -23.48
N ILE A 197 4.55 1.75 -23.84
CA ILE A 197 3.59 2.81 -24.15
C ILE A 197 3.72 3.16 -25.64
N PHE A 198 2.59 3.06 -26.34
CA PHE A 198 2.46 3.36 -27.75
C PHE A 198 1.47 4.50 -27.94
N VAL A 199 1.89 5.56 -28.62
CA VAL A 199 1.03 6.70 -28.96
C VAL A 199 0.61 6.60 -30.41
N ASP A 200 -0.70 6.56 -30.64
CA ASP A 200 -1.35 6.44 -31.94
C ASP A 200 -2.19 7.70 -32.20
N PRO A 201 -1.67 8.67 -32.98
CA PRO A 201 -2.38 9.91 -33.26
C PRO A 201 -3.63 9.67 -34.12
N VAL A 202 -4.54 10.63 -34.11
CA VAL A 202 -5.63 10.63 -35.11
C VAL A 202 -5.05 10.59 -36.53
N PRO A 203 -5.70 9.88 -37.47
CA PRO A 203 -5.30 9.86 -38.87
C PRO A 203 -5.16 11.27 -39.47
N GLU A 204 -4.23 11.48 -40.41
CA GLU A 204 -3.98 12.80 -41.04
C GLU A 204 -5.23 13.43 -41.65
N ASP A 205 -6.17 12.63 -42.16
CA ASP A 205 -7.42 13.10 -42.74
C ASP A 205 -8.42 13.64 -41.70
N GLU A 206 -8.32 13.20 -40.46
CA GLU A 206 -9.02 13.79 -39.31
C GLU A 206 -8.23 14.95 -38.69
N GLU A 207 -6.89 14.89 -38.68
CA GLU A 207 -6.04 15.93 -38.09
C GLU A 207 -6.32 17.33 -38.67
N PHE A 208 -6.54 17.40 -39.98
CA PHE A 208 -6.94 18.64 -40.67
C PHE A 208 -8.20 19.28 -40.06
N LEU A 209 -9.17 18.48 -39.59
CA LEU A 209 -10.40 19.00 -38.99
C LEU A 209 -10.11 19.73 -37.66
N TYR A 210 -9.19 19.21 -36.86
CA TYR A 210 -8.76 19.83 -35.61
C TYR A 210 -8.01 21.15 -35.86
N GLN A 211 -7.10 21.15 -36.84
CA GLN A 211 -6.39 22.35 -37.28
C GLN A 211 -7.36 23.43 -37.79
N LEU A 212 -8.39 23.05 -38.55
CA LEU A 212 -9.37 23.97 -39.11
C LEU A 212 -10.17 24.73 -38.02
N VAL A 213 -10.45 24.08 -36.88
CA VAL A 213 -11.15 24.68 -35.74
C VAL A 213 -10.20 25.20 -34.65
N ASN A 214 -8.89 25.22 -34.91
CA ASN A 214 -7.84 25.63 -33.98
C ASN A 214 -7.97 24.91 -32.61
N ARG A 215 -8.15 23.59 -32.66
CA ARG A 215 -8.12 22.70 -31.50
C ARG A 215 -6.86 21.83 -31.53
N SER A 216 -6.46 21.40 -30.34
CA SER A 216 -5.43 20.39 -30.12
C SER A 216 -5.79 19.07 -30.82
N SER A 217 -4.76 18.37 -31.31
CA SER A 217 -4.91 17.05 -31.93
C SER A 217 -4.88 15.97 -30.84
N PRO A 218 -5.94 15.14 -30.71
CA PRO A 218 -5.97 14.06 -29.74
C PRO A 218 -5.21 12.82 -30.24
N ALA A 219 -4.94 11.89 -29.34
CA ALA A 219 -4.36 10.59 -29.67
C ALA A 219 -4.84 9.49 -28.72
N ASN A 220 -4.81 8.25 -29.20
CA ASN A 220 -4.97 7.08 -28.35
C ASN A 220 -3.61 6.65 -27.82
N VAL A 221 -3.56 6.25 -26.56
CA VAL A 221 -2.34 5.72 -25.94
C VAL A 221 -2.61 4.29 -25.50
N TYR A 222 -1.93 3.34 -26.14
CA TYR A 222 -1.98 1.93 -25.80
C TYR A 222 -0.84 1.60 -24.85
N VAL A 223 -1.16 0.94 -23.75
CA VAL A 223 -0.16 0.58 -22.74
C VAL A 223 -0.27 -0.90 -22.40
N THR A 224 0.82 -1.63 -22.57
CA THR A 224 0.94 -3.01 -22.06
C THR A 224 1.78 -2.98 -20.79
N LEU A 225 1.16 -3.30 -19.66
CA LEU A 225 1.80 -3.47 -18.37
C LEU A 225 2.23 -4.92 -18.19
N GLN A 226 3.45 -5.14 -17.74
CA GLN A 226 3.94 -6.47 -17.35
C GLN A 226 4.09 -6.55 -15.83
N ASN A 227 3.34 -7.47 -15.21
CA ASN A 227 3.45 -7.81 -13.81
C ASN A 227 4.50 -8.90 -13.59
N ALA A 228 5.70 -8.52 -13.16
CA ALA A 228 6.77 -9.47 -12.83
C ALA A 228 6.64 -10.05 -11.41
N LEU A 229 5.61 -9.67 -10.65
CA LEU A 229 5.41 -10.14 -9.29
C LEU A 229 4.79 -11.54 -9.27
N GLU A 230 5.13 -12.32 -8.24
CA GLU A 230 4.49 -13.61 -7.95
C GLU A 230 3.08 -13.47 -7.34
N VAL A 231 2.55 -12.25 -7.26
CA VAL A 231 1.21 -11.94 -6.74
C VAL A 231 0.43 -11.11 -7.76
N PRO A 232 -0.91 -11.27 -7.83
CA PRO A 232 -1.73 -10.43 -8.68
C PRO A 232 -1.72 -8.98 -8.18
N ILE A 233 -1.96 -8.05 -9.10
CA ILE A 233 -2.15 -6.65 -8.79
C ILE A 233 -3.45 -6.09 -9.35
N HIS A 234 -3.98 -5.05 -8.73
CA HIS A 234 -5.15 -4.30 -9.18
C HIS A 234 -5.12 -2.87 -8.63
N GLY A 235 -6.01 -2.00 -9.11
CA GLY A 235 -6.04 -0.60 -8.69
C GLY A 235 -6.01 0.34 -9.89
N TYR A 236 -5.73 1.61 -9.61
CA TYR A 236 -5.74 2.64 -10.64
C TYR A 236 -4.36 2.78 -11.28
N PHE A 237 -4.32 2.71 -12.60
CA PHE A 237 -3.16 2.99 -13.44
C PHE A 237 -3.40 4.31 -14.15
N LEU A 238 -2.71 5.35 -13.69
CA LEU A 238 -2.82 6.71 -14.20
C LEU A 238 -1.77 6.90 -15.30
N LEU A 239 -2.14 7.52 -16.41
CA LEU A 239 -1.21 7.99 -17.41
C LEU A 239 -0.77 9.41 -17.03
N GLY A 240 0.48 9.55 -16.59
CA GLY A 240 1.08 10.83 -16.22
C GLY A 240 1.91 11.43 -17.36
N LEU A 241 1.79 12.74 -17.55
CA LEU A 241 2.63 13.53 -18.45
C LEU A 241 3.78 14.17 -17.66
N PHE A 242 4.99 14.05 -18.19
CA PHE A 242 6.22 14.59 -17.61
C PHE A 242 6.91 15.50 -18.63
N ASP A 243 7.60 16.54 -18.15
CA ASP A 243 8.48 17.34 -19.01
C ASP A 243 9.84 16.66 -19.24
N LYS A 244 10.64 17.23 -20.14
CA LYS A 244 12.01 16.78 -20.47
C LYS A 244 12.99 16.83 -19.29
N GLU A 245 12.64 17.53 -18.21
CA GLU A 245 13.40 17.60 -16.96
C GLU A 245 12.88 16.60 -15.90
N ASP A 246 12.04 15.64 -16.29
CA ASP A 246 11.39 14.63 -15.43
C ASP A 246 10.42 15.21 -14.39
N ASN A 247 9.94 16.45 -14.55
CA ASN A 247 8.91 16.98 -13.67
C ASN A 247 7.53 16.51 -14.10
N PHE A 248 6.73 16.04 -13.14
CA PHE A 248 5.33 15.72 -13.35
C PHE A 248 4.53 16.99 -13.69
N LEU A 249 3.78 16.95 -14.79
CA LEU A 249 2.92 18.04 -15.23
C LEU A 249 1.46 17.78 -14.82
N GLU A 250 0.88 16.68 -15.30
CA GLU A 250 -0.52 16.34 -15.04
C GLU A 250 -0.84 14.86 -15.23
N VAL A 251 -2.03 14.45 -14.77
CA VAL A 251 -2.65 13.17 -15.11
C VAL A 251 -3.46 13.38 -16.39
N VAL A 252 -3.09 12.66 -17.44
CA VAL A 252 -3.80 12.66 -18.73
C VAL A 252 -5.12 11.91 -18.60
N ASP A 253 -5.06 10.67 -18.13
CA ASP A 253 -6.21 9.77 -17.99
C ASP A 253 -5.90 8.66 -16.97
N TYR A 254 -6.88 7.84 -16.59
CA TYR A 254 -6.70 6.75 -15.64
C TYR A 254 -7.62 5.56 -15.93
N GLN A 255 -7.15 4.35 -15.61
CA GLN A 255 -7.92 3.11 -15.73
C GLN A 255 -7.85 2.32 -14.43
N TYR A 256 -8.95 1.64 -14.07
CA TYR A 256 -8.90 0.64 -13.00
C TYR A 256 -8.68 -0.73 -13.62
N GLY A 257 -7.61 -1.41 -13.24
CA GLY A 257 -7.21 -2.68 -13.84
C GLY A 257 -6.96 -3.78 -12.82
N TYR A 258 -6.96 -5.02 -13.30
CA TYR A 258 -6.50 -6.21 -12.57
C TYR A 258 -5.53 -6.97 -13.49
N CYS A 259 -4.34 -7.29 -13.00
CA CYS A 259 -3.31 -8.05 -13.68
C CYS A 259 -2.92 -9.23 -12.78
N ASP A 260 -3.00 -10.46 -13.29
CA ASP A 260 -2.64 -11.64 -12.50
C ASP A 260 -1.11 -11.70 -12.24
N ALA A 261 -0.66 -12.57 -11.34
CA ALA A 261 0.75 -12.81 -11.09
C ALA A 261 1.47 -13.26 -12.37
N LEU A 262 2.69 -12.75 -12.63
CA LEU A 262 3.52 -13.12 -13.77
C LEU A 262 2.79 -13.01 -15.13
N SER A 263 1.93 -11.99 -15.28
CA SER A 263 1.07 -11.80 -16.45
C SER A 263 1.14 -10.37 -17.02
N GLU A 264 0.38 -10.11 -18.07
CA GLU A 264 0.30 -8.81 -18.74
C GLU A 264 -1.12 -8.24 -18.67
N LEU A 265 -1.21 -6.91 -18.71
CA LEU A 265 -2.47 -6.16 -18.75
C LEU A 265 -2.38 -5.06 -19.79
N ASP A 266 -3.30 -5.08 -20.75
CA ASP A 266 -3.44 -4.02 -21.76
C ASP A 266 -4.43 -2.95 -21.27
N LEU A 267 -4.02 -1.69 -21.42
CA LEU A 267 -4.78 -0.50 -21.05
C LEU A 267 -4.83 0.47 -22.25
N ILE A 268 -5.92 1.22 -22.34
CA ILE A 268 -6.13 2.24 -23.37
C ILE A 268 -6.48 3.55 -22.68
N TYR A 269 -5.83 4.62 -23.10
CA TYR A 269 -6.05 5.99 -22.63
C TYR A 269 -6.28 6.92 -23.82
N GLU A 270 -6.87 8.08 -23.54
CA GLU A 270 -7.04 9.17 -24.51
C GLU A 270 -6.27 10.40 -24.03
N ILE A 271 -5.50 11.02 -24.93
CA ILE A 271 -4.88 12.34 -24.70
C ILE A 271 -5.57 13.37 -25.59
N GLU A 272 -6.03 14.48 -25.00
CA GLU A 272 -6.72 15.55 -25.75
C GLU A 272 -5.75 16.39 -26.59
N ASP A 273 -4.49 16.50 -26.15
CA ASP A 273 -3.44 17.29 -26.81
C ASP A 273 -2.10 16.55 -26.82
N ILE A 274 -1.70 16.05 -27.99
CA ILE A 274 -0.42 15.37 -28.17
C ILE A 274 0.79 16.31 -28.29
N THR A 275 0.58 17.63 -28.40
CA THR A 275 1.64 18.63 -28.60
C THR A 275 2.78 18.53 -27.57
N PRO A 276 2.51 18.34 -26.26
CA PRO A 276 3.58 18.20 -25.27
C PRO A 276 4.51 17.02 -25.56
N VAL A 277 3.97 15.91 -26.09
CA VAL A 277 4.72 14.71 -26.43
C VAL A 277 5.49 14.88 -27.74
N ASN A 278 4.87 15.47 -28.76
CA ASN A 278 5.48 15.59 -30.09
C ASN A 278 6.51 16.74 -30.18
N GLU A 279 6.23 17.89 -29.56
CA GLU A 279 6.99 19.12 -29.80
C GLU A 279 7.80 19.60 -28.58
N GLU A 280 7.31 19.32 -27.37
CA GLU A 280 7.91 19.85 -26.14
C GLU A 280 8.88 18.87 -25.45
N GLY A 281 9.00 17.65 -26.01
CA GLY A 281 9.84 16.59 -25.46
C GLY A 281 9.25 15.95 -24.20
N GLY A 282 7.93 16.00 -24.05
CA GLY A 282 7.21 15.37 -22.95
C GLY A 282 7.26 13.85 -23.02
N ASP A 283 7.21 13.23 -21.85
CA ASP A 283 7.23 11.78 -21.67
C ASP A 283 5.94 11.32 -20.98
N LEU A 284 5.46 10.13 -21.36
CA LEU A 284 4.30 9.50 -20.75
C LEU A 284 4.75 8.35 -19.87
N ARG A 285 4.23 8.28 -18.63
CA ARG A 285 4.58 7.21 -17.69
C ARG A 285 3.34 6.73 -16.96
N ILE A 286 3.32 5.44 -16.65
CA ILE A 286 2.29 4.91 -15.76
C ILE A 286 2.64 5.23 -14.32
N ILE A 287 1.68 5.82 -13.64
CA ILE A 287 1.68 6.04 -12.20
C ILE A 287 0.64 5.10 -11.62
N TYR A 288 1.09 4.15 -10.80
CA TYR A 288 0.22 3.19 -10.16
C TYR A 288 -0.26 3.73 -8.81
N SER A 289 -1.56 3.95 -8.68
CA SER A 289 -2.22 4.34 -7.43
C SER A 289 -2.77 3.08 -6.74
N LYS A 290 -2.24 2.79 -5.54
CA LYS A 290 -2.52 1.55 -4.82
C LYS A 290 -4.00 1.42 -4.43
N TYR A 291 -4.39 0.18 -4.16
CA TYR A 291 -5.72 -0.39 -3.92
C TYR A 291 -6.75 0.39 -3.11
N PHE A 292 -6.35 1.29 -2.20
CA PHE A 292 -7.20 1.75 -1.10
C PHE A 292 -8.04 3.00 -1.37
N SER A 293 -8.23 3.33 -2.64
CA SER A 293 -9.02 4.48 -3.00
C SER A 293 -10.13 4.11 -3.97
N ASP A 294 -11.33 4.62 -3.70
CA ASP A 294 -12.47 4.56 -4.63
C ASP A 294 -12.23 5.43 -5.88
N MET A 295 -11.18 6.27 -5.88
CA MET A 295 -10.80 7.18 -6.97
C MET A 295 -9.27 7.21 -7.16
N PRO A 296 -8.75 7.52 -8.36
CA PRO A 296 -7.31 7.68 -8.56
C PRO A 296 -6.72 8.77 -7.66
N SER A 297 -5.56 8.51 -7.03
CA SER A 297 -4.90 9.45 -6.14
C SER A 297 -3.38 9.47 -6.37
N LEU A 298 -2.84 10.66 -6.66
CA LEU A 298 -1.39 10.90 -6.74
C LEU A 298 -0.71 10.88 -5.37
N HIS A 299 -1.47 10.98 -4.27
CA HIS A 299 -0.91 10.92 -2.93
C HIS A 299 -0.50 9.50 -2.50
N GLU A 300 -1.02 8.49 -3.21
CA GLU A 300 -0.88 7.06 -2.91
C GLU A 300 -0.27 6.30 -4.10
N ALA A 301 0.63 6.97 -4.83
CA ALA A 301 1.06 6.53 -6.15
C ALA A 301 2.56 6.25 -6.26
N LEU A 302 2.90 5.22 -7.03
CA LEU A 302 4.26 4.87 -7.41
C LEU A 302 4.42 5.16 -8.90
N ALA A 303 5.37 6.03 -9.26
CA ALA A 303 5.75 6.19 -10.65
C ALA A 303 6.53 4.95 -11.09
N LEU A 304 6.07 4.28 -12.14
CA LEU A 304 6.74 3.11 -12.67
C LEU A 304 7.97 3.50 -13.49
N PRO A 305 9.02 2.66 -13.51
CA PRO A 305 10.14 2.86 -14.44
C PRO A 305 9.61 2.89 -15.87
N SER A 306 9.91 3.97 -16.61
CA SER A 306 9.59 4.06 -18.04
C SER A 306 10.63 3.28 -18.84
N PRO A 307 10.26 2.21 -19.58
CA PRO A 307 11.16 1.53 -20.51
C PRO A 307 11.46 2.38 -21.76
N GLY A 308 10.75 3.50 -21.94
CA GLY A 308 10.77 4.36 -23.12
C GLY A 308 9.41 4.40 -23.84
N LEU A 309 9.11 5.56 -24.43
CA LEU A 309 7.91 5.83 -25.22
C LEU A 309 8.15 5.48 -26.69
N ILE A 310 7.24 4.71 -27.30
CA ILE A 310 7.22 4.50 -28.77
C ILE A 310 6.13 5.39 -29.35
N ASN A 311 6.54 6.52 -29.95
CA ASN A 311 5.64 7.47 -30.56
C ASN A 311 5.52 7.21 -32.07
N TYR A 312 4.34 6.80 -32.55
CA TYR A 312 4.11 6.54 -33.96
C TYR A 312 3.71 7.80 -34.76
N SER A 313 3.65 8.97 -34.13
CA SER A 313 3.39 10.23 -34.83
C SER A 313 4.43 10.55 -35.91
N GLU A 314 5.66 10.06 -35.77
CA GLU A 314 6.73 10.21 -36.77
C GLU A 314 6.86 9.02 -37.74
N ALA A 315 6.11 7.92 -37.54
CA ALA A 315 6.26 6.71 -38.35
C ALA A 315 5.55 6.78 -39.72
N ILE A 316 4.78 7.84 -39.99
CA ILE A 316 4.05 8.05 -41.24
C ILE A 316 4.89 8.88 -42.25
N THR A 317 6.09 9.33 -41.88
CA THR A 317 6.96 10.14 -42.78
C THR A 317 8.01 9.33 -43.57
N GLN A 318 7.80 8.03 -43.82
CA GLN A 318 8.62 7.23 -44.76
C GLN A 318 7.82 6.55 -45.87
#